data_AF-A0A090QBJ3-F1
#
_entry.id   AF-A0A090QBJ3-F1
#
_cell.length_a   1.000
_cell.length_b   1.000
_cell.length_c   1.000
_cell.angle_alpha   90.00
_cell.angle_beta   90.00
_cell.angle_gamma   90.00
#
_symmetry.space_group_name_H-M   'P 1'
#
loop_
_entity.id
_entity.type
_entity.pdbx_description
1 polymer ?
#
loop_
_entity_poly.entity_id
_entity_poly.type
_entity_poly.pdbx_seq_one_letter_code
_entity_poly.pdbx_strand_id
1 'polypeptide(L)'
;MRPNHYITAVLILFAMQQGIAQNFYIDKWCEVEQFELQDRIEDATQVVDEIYKYARRKNDHDQYIKVFLFKSKYQLINEEEAQYKIIAELDKMIVKAQFPNKNIYNGIRAKLLDDYARANQWKIRQRTAVEDDDVDFKTWDATRFYSEIHNSYQASLDQPEKLVKIPLSDYSAIIGPMAPARFLRPSLLDILSHQALNFYKSGYFNLTKPKEEFIITKENAFLNTAHLLKLKRPAGDTVFQSMM
;
A
#
# COMPACT_ATOMS: atom_id res chain seq x y z
N MET A 1 3.64 -39.32 -34.55
CA MET A 1 2.71 -38.44 -33.80
C MET A 1 2.24 -37.35 -34.75
N ARG A 2 0.94 -37.25 -35.05
CA ARG A 2 0.42 -36.15 -35.87
C ARG A 2 0.40 -34.88 -35.02
N PRO A 3 0.93 -33.74 -35.52
CA PRO A 3 0.90 -32.48 -34.77
C PRO A 3 -0.54 -32.10 -34.47
N ASN A 4 -0.83 -31.83 -33.20
CA ASN A 4 -2.18 -31.60 -32.72
C ASN A 4 -2.57 -30.13 -33.00
N HIS A 5 -2.94 -29.84 -34.24
CA HIS A 5 -3.18 -28.48 -34.76
C HIS A 5 -4.23 -27.67 -33.95
N TYR A 6 -5.10 -28.34 -33.22
CA TYR A 6 -6.06 -27.73 -32.30
C TYR A 6 -5.38 -27.05 -31.11
N ILE A 7 -4.32 -27.65 -30.55
CA ILE A 7 -3.58 -27.07 -29.42
C ILE A 7 -2.85 -25.80 -29.87
N THR A 8 -2.25 -25.81 -31.07
CA THR A 8 -1.60 -24.63 -31.64
C THR A 8 -2.59 -23.51 -31.95
N ALA A 9 -3.79 -23.81 -32.44
CA ALA A 9 -4.82 -22.81 -32.71
C ALA A 9 -5.33 -22.14 -31.42
N VAL A 10 -5.52 -22.93 -30.34
CA VAL A 10 -5.92 -22.41 -29.02
C VAL A 10 -4.83 -21.51 -28.42
N LEU A 11 -3.56 -21.88 -28.55
CA LEU A 11 -2.42 -21.06 -28.09
C LEU A 11 -2.32 -19.73 -28.84
N ILE A 12 -2.54 -19.72 -30.16
CA ILE A 12 -2.54 -18.49 -30.96
C ILE A 12 -3.70 -17.58 -30.55
N LEU A 13 -4.90 -18.13 -30.35
CA LEU A 13 -6.06 -17.35 -29.90
C LEU A 13 -5.82 -16.71 -28.52
N PHE A 14 -5.19 -17.45 -27.60
CA PHE A 14 -4.85 -16.92 -26.28
C PHE A 14 -3.79 -15.81 -26.36
N ALA A 15 -2.75 -15.97 -27.19
CA ALA A 15 -1.74 -14.94 -27.42
C ALA A 15 -2.32 -13.65 -28.04
N MET A 16 -3.27 -13.77 -28.98
CA MET A 16 -3.96 -12.62 -29.58
C MET A 16 -4.79 -11.85 -28.54
N GLN A 17 -5.47 -12.55 -27.63
CA GLN A 17 -6.25 -11.91 -26.55
C GLN A 17 -5.37 -11.11 -25.59
N GLN A 18 -4.16 -11.59 -25.30
CA GLN A 18 -3.18 -10.88 -24.46
C GLN A 18 -2.68 -9.60 -25.14
N GLY A 19 -2.38 -9.65 -26.45
CA GLY A 19 -1.92 -8.49 -27.22
C GLY A 19 -2.97 -7.37 -27.35
N ILE A 20 -4.24 -7.74 -27.58
CA ILE A 20 -5.33 -6.76 -27.68
C ILE A 20 -5.58 -6.06 -26.34
N ALA A 21 -5.47 -6.77 -25.22
CA ALA A 21 -5.67 -6.19 -23.89
C ALA A 21 -4.56 -5.18 -23.53
N GLN A 22 -3.30 -5.49 -23.86
CA GLN A 22 -2.18 -4.57 -23.64
C GLN A 22 -2.34 -3.29 -24.47
N ASN A 23 -2.75 -3.41 -25.73
CA ASN A 23 -3.00 -2.24 -26.59
C ASN A 23 -4.10 -1.35 -26.01
N PHE A 24 -5.22 -1.92 -25.52
CA PHE A 24 -6.30 -1.14 -24.91
C PHE A 24 -5.81 -0.31 -23.72
N TYR A 25 -5.05 -0.90 -22.79
CA TYR A 25 -4.59 -0.17 -21.61
C TYR A 25 -3.59 0.93 -21.99
N ILE A 26 -2.65 0.66 -22.89
CA ILE A 26 -1.66 1.64 -23.34
C ILE A 26 -2.38 2.85 -23.96
N ASP A 27 -3.30 2.60 -24.88
CA ASP A 27 -4.03 3.66 -25.58
C ASP A 27 -4.86 4.51 -24.60
N LYS A 28 -5.58 3.85 -23.68
CA LYS A 28 -6.46 4.54 -22.73
C LYS A 28 -5.68 5.30 -21.65
N TRP A 29 -4.57 4.77 -21.17
CA TRP A 29 -3.72 5.53 -20.23
C TRP A 29 -3.03 6.70 -20.91
N CYS A 30 -2.63 6.57 -22.18
CA CYS A 30 -2.14 7.70 -22.98
C CYS A 30 -3.21 8.79 -23.10
N GLU A 31 -4.46 8.40 -23.37
CA GLU A 31 -5.60 9.33 -23.43
C GLU A 31 -5.83 10.05 -22.08
N VAL A 32 -5.77 9.32 -20.96
CA VAL A 32 -5.82 9.90 -19.60
C VAL A 32 -4.71 10.95 -19.43
N GLU A 33 -3.47 10.60 -19.76
CA GLU A 33 -2.32 11.51 -19.62
C GLU A 33 -2.48 12.77 -20.50
N GLN A 34 -3.01 12.63 -21.72
CA GLN A 34 -3.29 13.77 -22.59
C GLN A 34 -4.34 14.71 -22.00
N PHE A 35 -5.42 14.18 -21.41
CA PHE A 35 -6.41 15.01 -20.73
C PHE A 35 -5.85 15.68 -19.48
N GLU A 36 -4.99 15.00 -18.71
CA GLU A 36 -4.30 15.61 -17.57
C GLU A 36 -3.39 16.77 -17.98
N LEU A 37 -2.63 16.63 -19.08
CA LEU A 37 -1.78 17.70 -19.61
C LEU A 37 -2.56 18.91 -20.11
N GLN A 38 -3.85 18.74 -20.38
CA GLN A 38 -4.78 19.80 -20.82
C GLN A 38 -5.63 20.35 -19.67
N ASP A 39 -5.37 19.95 -18.42
CA ASP A 39 -6.18 20.25 -17.23
C ASP A 39 -7.67 19.80 -17.34
N ARG A 40 -7.96 18.82 -18.21
CA ARG A 40 -9.31 18.28 -18.47
C ARG A 40 -9.62 17.09 -17.57
N ILE A 41 -9.70 17.35 -16.26
CA ILE A 41 -9.86 16.30 -15.23
C ILE A 41 -11.19 15.52 -15.37
N GLU A 42 -12.28 16.17 -15.80
CA GLU A 42 -13.56 15.49 -16.02
C GLU A 42 -13.46 14.44 -17.14
N ASP A 43 -12.84 14.79 -18.27
CA ASP A 43 -12.62 13.88 -19.39
C ASP A 43 -11.67 12.74 -19.00
N ALA A 44 -10.58 13.06 -18.29
CA ALA A 44 -9.66 12.06 -17.76
C ALA A 44 -10.39 11.06 -16.84
N THR A 45 -11.31 11.54 -16.00
CA THR A 45 -12.13 10.71 -15.10
C THR A 45 -13.02 9.74 -15.89
N GLN A 46 -13.64 10.20 -16.98
CA GLN A 46 -14.46 9.35 -17.85
C GLN A 46 -13.64 8.21 -18.47
N VAL A 47 -12.44 8.50 -18.95
CA VAL A 47 -11.54 7.47 -19.49
C VAL A 47 -11.09 6.49 -18.41
N VAL A 48 -10.77 6.97 -17.20
CA VAL A 48 -10.45 6.10 -16.06
C VAL A 48 -11.62 5.17 -15.70
N ASP A 49 -12.87 5.62 -15.84
CA ASP A 49 -14.06 4.78 -15.67
C ASP A 49 -14.22 3.72 -16.77
N GLU A 50 -13.80 4.01 -18.00
CA GLU A 50 -13.73 3.00 -19.07
C GLU A 50 -12.70 1.92 -18.74
N ILE A 51 -11.51 2.34 -18.30
CA ILE A 51 -10.44 1.43 -17.86
C ILE A 51 -10.93 0.57 -16.69
N TYR A 52 -11.63 1.16 -15.71
CA TYR A 52 -12.24 0.44 -14.60
C TYR A 52 -13.15 -0.70 -15.08
N LYS A 53 -14.09 -0.38 -15.99
CA LYS A 53 -15.06 -1.35 -16.51
C LYS A 53 -14.36 -2.46 -17.28
N TYR A 54 -13.30 -2.13 -18.03
CA TYR A 54 -12.51 -3.11 -18.76
C TYR A 54 -11.72 -4.02 -17.81
N ALA A 55 -10.94 -3.45 -16.88
CA ALA A 55 -10.16 -4.18 -15.88
C ALA A 55 -11.01 -5.10 -15.01
N ARG A 56 -12.19 -4.65 -14.59
CA ARG A 56 -13.14 -5.47 -13.83
C ARG A 56 -13.65 -6.68 -14.63
N ARG A 57 -13.90 -6.53 -15.93
CA ARG A 57 -14.34 -7.65 -16.79
C ARG A 57 -13.22 -8.66 -17.05
N LYS A 58 -11.97 -8.20 -17.05
CA LYS A 58 -10.79 -9.04 -17.29
C LYS A 58 -10.17 -9.62 -16.01
N ASN A 59 -10.59 -9.12 -14.84
CA ASN A 59 -9.96 -9.39 -13.54
C ASN A 59 -8.49 -8.95 -13.48
N ASP A 60 -8.15 -7.84 -14.14
CA ASP A 60 -6.80 -7.28 -14.16
C ASP A 60 -6.55 -6.45 -12.90
N HIS A 61 -5.96 -7.09 -11.90
CA HIS A 61 -5.86 -6.53 -10.55
C HIS A 61 -4.92 -5.32 -10.43
N ASP A 62 -3.80 -5.32 -11.15
CA ASP A 62 -2.85 -4.20 -11.16
C ASP A 62 -3.48 -2.94 -11.77
N GLN A 63 -4.22 -3.08 -12.88
CA GLN A 63 -4.99 -2.02 -13.51
C GLN A 63 -6.10 -1.51 -12.61
N TYR A 64 -6.78 -2.41 -11.89
CA TYR A 64 -7.80 -2.03 -10.92
C TYR A 64 -7.24 -1.18 -9.77
N ILE A 65 -6.03 -1.50 -9.29
CA ILE A 65 -5.33 -0.67 -8.30
C ILE A 65 -4.93 0.68 -8.93
N LYS A 66 -4.40 0.70 -10.16
CA LYS A 66 -4.03 1.94 -10.86
C LYS A 66 -5.22 2.88 -11.01
N VAL A 67 -6.36 2.35 -11.43
CA VAL A 67 -7.63 3.08 -11.53
C VAL A 67 -8.03 3.69 -10.19
N PHE A 68 -7.97 2.92 -9.10
CA PHE A 68 -8.26 3.45 -7.76
C PHE A 68 -7.36 4.65 -7.44
N LEU A 69 -6.04 4.52 -7.66
CA LEU A 69 -5.09 5.61 -7.38
C LEU A 69 -5.38 6.87 -8.20
N PHE A 70 -5.74 6.75 -9.48
CA PHE A 70 -6.10 7.89 -10.32
C PHE A 70 -7.41 8.54 -9.90
N LYS A 71 -8.44 7.73 -9.56
CA LYS A 71 -9.69 8.25 -9.01
C LYS A 71 -9.47 9.00 -7.70
N SER A 72 -8.69 8.42 -6.80
CA SER A 72 -8.30 9.08 -5.54
C SER A 72 -7.56 10.39 -5.80
N LYS A 73 -6.64 10.42 -6.78
CA LYS A 73 -5.94 11.65 -7.20
C LYS A 73 -6.92 12.74 -7.63
N TYR A 74 -7.91 12.42 -8.47
CA TYR A 74 -8.89 13.41 -8.93
C TYR A 74 -9.84 13.87 -7.82
N GLN A 75 -10.27 12.96 -6.95
CA GLN A 75 -11.08 13.30 -5.79
C GLN A 75 -10.36 14.30 -4.87
N LEU A 76 -9.05 14.12 -4.66
CA LEU A 76 -8.24 15.06 -3.87
C LEU A 76 -8.16 16.47 -4.46
N ILE A 77 -8.39 16.64 -5.77
CA ILE A 77 -8.39 17.95 -6.43
C ILE A 77 -9.75 18.63 -6.28
N ASN A 78 -10.84 17.87 -6.40
CA ASN A 78 -12.18 18.41 -6.64
C ASN A 78 -13.12 18.34 -5.42
N GLU A 79 -12.81 17.55 -4.40
CA GLU A 79 -13.72 17.28 -3.28
C GLU A 79 -13.15 17.68 -1.92
N GLU A 80 -13.97 18.36 -1.12
CA GLU A 80 -13.72 18.49 0.31
C GLU A 80 -13.77 17.12 1.00
N GLU A 81 -12.89 16.93 1.99
CA GLU A 81 -12.77 15.69 2.76
C GLU A 81 -12.50 14.42 1.92
N ALA A 82 -11.98 14.55 0.70
CA ALA A 82 -11.68 13.44 -0.20
C ALA A 82 -10.90 12.31 0.48
N GLN A 83 -9.94 12.64 1.33
CA GLN A 83 -9.12 11.67 2.08
C GLN A 83 -9.97 10.68 2.91
N TYR A 84 -11.04 11.16 3.54
CA TYR A 84 -11.98 10.30 4.28
C TYR A 84 -12.69 9.33 3.36
N LYS A 85 -13.27 9.84 2.25
CA LYS A 85 -13.99 9.01 1.28
C LYS A 85 -13.09 7.96 0.63
N ILE A 86 -11.86 8.35 0.29
CA ILE A 86 -10.85 7.47 -0.30
C ILE A 86 -10.51 6.31 0.64
N ILE A 87 -10.27 6.59 1.92
CA ILE A 87 -9.96 5.54 2.91
C ILE A 87 -11.19 4.65 3.13
N ALA A 88 -12.39 5.20 3.22
CA ALA A 88 -13.61 4.42 3.36
C ALA A 88 -13.90 3.51 2.14
N GLU A 89 -13.58 3.98 0.92
CA GLU A 89 -13.64 3.14 -0.29
C GLU A 89 -12.58 2.03 -0.24
N LEU A 90 -11.36 2.37 0.15
CA LEU A 90 -10.26 1.40 0.27
C LEU A 90 -10.56 0.31 1.31
N ASP A 91 -11.17 0.67 2.44
CA ASP A 91 -11.59 -0.30 3.47
C ASP A 91 -12.61 -1.29 2.92
N LYS A 92 -13.57 -0.82 2.10
CA LYS A 92 -14.51 -1.72 1.39
C LYS A 92 -13.79 -2.64 0.40
N MET A 93 -12.72 -2.17 -0.26
CA MET A 93 -11.91 -3.00 -1.13
C MET A 93 -11.12 -4.05 -0.34
N ILE A 94 -10.52 -3.68 0.80
CA ILE A 94 -9.77 -4.57 1.69
C ILE A 94 -10.62 -5.75 2.17
N VAL A 95 -11.88 -5.50 2.54
CA VAL A 95 -12.81 -6.55 3.00
C VAL A 95 -13.07 -7.59 1.91
N LYS A 96 -13.13 -7.18 0.64
CA LYS A 96 -13.41 -8.06 -0.51
C LYS A 96 -12.17 -8.71 -1.10
N ALA A 97 -11.00 -8.11 -0.85
CA ALA A 97 -9.75 -8.51 -1.46
C ALA A 97 -9.21 -9.82 -0.88
N GLN A 98 -8.61 -10.61 -1.76
CA GLN A 98 -7.84 -11.80 -1.39
C GLN A 98 -6.35 -11.50 -1.54
N PHE A 99 -5.52 -12.41 -1.02
CA PHE A 99 -4.09 -12.38 -1.25
C PHE A 99 -3.79 -12.44 -2.77
N PRO A 100 -2.84 -11.65 -3.30
CA PRO A 100 -2.01 -10.65 -2.61
C PRO A 100 -2.56 -9.22 -2.68
N ASN A 101 -3.69 -8.97 -3.36
CA ASN A 101 -4.27 -7.63 -3.48
C ASN A 101 -4.64 -7.03 -2.12
N LYS A 102 -5.10 -7.86 -1.17
CA LYS A 102 -5.37 -7.43 0.20
C LYS A 102 -4.14 -6.81 0.86
N ASN A 103 -2.95 -7.38 0.64
CA ASN A 103 -1.69 -6.85 1.14
C ASN A 103 -1.39 -5.47 0.55
N ILE A 104 -1.58 -5.32 -0.76
CA ILE A 104 -1.35 -4.07 -1.48
C ILE A 104 -2.30 -2.98 -0.97
N TYR A 105 -3.59 -3.28 -0.83
CA TYR A 105 -4.56 -2.31 -0.32
C TYR A 105 -4.26 -1.88 1.11
N ASN A 106 -3.84 -2.81 1.99
CA ASN A 106 -3.40 -2.46 3.34
C ASN A 106 -2.15 -1.58 3.33
N GLY A 107 -1.19 -1.83 2.42
CA GLY A 107 -0.01 -0.97 2.23
C GLY A 107 -0.39 0.44 1.76
N ILE A 108 -1.33 0.55 0.82
CA ILE A 108 -1.87 1.84 0.36
C ILE A 108 -2.59 2.55 1.51
N ARG A 109 -3.42 1.85 2.29
CA ARG A 109 -4.14 2.41 3.45
C ARG A 109 -3.15 2.98 4.47
N ALA A 110 -2.13 2.20 4.82
CA ALA A 110 -1.09 2.62 5.74
C ALA A 110 -0.38 3.88 5.25
N LYS A 111 -0.02 3.93 3.95
CA LYS A 111 0.62 5.08 3.34
C LYS A 111 -0.27 6.32 3.33
N LEU A 112 -1.56 6.20 3.00
CA LEU A 112 -2.51 7.32 3.00
C LEU A 112 -2.68 7.91 4.40
N LEU A 113 -2.82 7.06 5.42
CA LEU A 113 -2.90 7.49 6.82
C LEU A 113 -1.59 8.14 7.29
N ASP A 114 -0.43 7.58 6.93
CA ASP A 114 0.89 8.14 7.25
C ASP A 114 1.10 9.51 6.58
N ASP A 115 0.73 9.67 5.31
CA ASP A 115 0.80 10.95 4.60
C ASP A 115 -0.18 11.98 5.22
N TYR A 116 -1.37 11.55 5.63
CA TYR A 116 -2.29 12.40 6.39
C TYR A 116 -1.70 12.85 7.73
N ALA A 117 -1.07 11.92 8.46
CA ALA A 117 -0.44 12.20 9.74
C ALA A 117 0.70 13.21 9.62
N ARG A 118 1.54 13.06 8.59
CA ARG A 118 2.61 14.02 8.26
C ARG A 118 2.05 15.43 8.04
N ALA A 119 0.95 15.55 7.30
CA ALA A 119 0.33 16.84 7.01
C ALA A 119 -0.41 17.45 8.22
N ASN A 120 -0.92 16.62 9.15
CA ASN A 120 -1.80 17.05 10.24
C ASN A 120 -1.25 16.76 11.64
N GLN A 121 0.07 16.58 11.77
CA GLN A 121 0.71 16.11 13.00
C GLN A 121 0.29 16.90 14.25
N TRP A 122 0.30 18.24 14.17
CA TRP A 122 -0.05 19.11 15.29
C TRP A 122 -1.52 18.95 15.72
N LYS A 123 -2.43 18.79 14.76
CA LYS A 123 -3.86 18.59 15.02
C LYS A 123 -4.09 17.24 15.69
N ILE A 124 -3.47 16.18 15.16
CA ILE A 124 -3.61 14.82 15.70
C ILE A 124 -3.13 14.73 17.15
N ARG A 125 -2.04 15.42 17.49
CA ARG A 125 -1.51 15.48 18.87
C ARG A 125 -2.43 16.17 19.87
N GLN A 126 -3.32 17.04 19.40
CA GLN A 126 -4.25 17.81 20.25
C GLN A 126 -5.60 17.09 20.44
N ARG A 127 -5.83 15.96 19.75
CA ARG A 127 -7.05 15.19 19.89
C ARG A 127 -7.09 14.46 21.22
N THR A 128 -8.25 14.47 21.86
CA THR A 128 -8.54 13.67 23.05
C THR A 128 -9.13 12.32 22.65
N ALA A 129 -8.84 11.28 23.44
CA ALA A 129 -9.48 9.98 23.29
C ALA A 129 -11.01 10.13 23.37
N VAL A 130 -11.69 9.66 22.34
CA VAL A 130 -13.14 9.46 22.35
C VAL A 130 -13.34 7.96 22.42
N GLU A 131 -14.14 7.48 23.38
CA GLU A 131 -14.44 6.04 23.56
C GLU A 131 -15.32 5.45 22.45
N ASP A 132 -15.69 6.24 21.43
CA ASP A 132 -16.59 5.79 20.40
C ASP A 132 -15.88 4.98 19.32
N ASP A 133 -16.55 3.92 18.85
CA ASP A 133 -16.08 2.98 17.83
C ASP A 133 -16.22 3.59 16.41
N ASP A 134 -15.88 4.87 16.29
CA ASP A 134 -16.05 5.62 15.08
C ASP A 134 -15.12 5.11 13.97
N VAL A 135 -15.70 4.91 12.79
CA VAL A 135 -14.99 4.50 11.56
C VAL A 135 -14.19 5.68 10.99
N ASP A 136 -14.48 6.92 11.41
CA ASP A 136 -13.82 8.12 10.94
C ASP A 136 -12.46 8.36 11.61
N PHE A 137 -11.39 8.28 10.83
CA PHE A 137 -10.04 8.58 11.31
C PHE A 137 -9.84 10.02 11.80
N LYS A 138 -10.76 10.94 11.46
CA LYS A 138 -10.73 12.33 11.94
C LYS A 138 -11.01 12.43 13.44
N THR A 139 -11.70 11.46 14.04
CA THR A 139 -12.02 11.44 15.47
C THR A 139 -11.03 10.63 16.30
N TRP A 140 -10.19 9.81 15.66
CA TRP A 140 -9.17 9.03 16.35
C TRP A 140 -8.16 9.93 17.04
N ASP A 141 -7.91 9.62 18.32
CA ASP A 141 -6.77 10.17 19.04
C ASP A 141 -5.43 9.72 18.42
N ALA A 142 -4.34 10.34 18.87
CA ALA A 142 -3.02 10.03 18.34
C ALA A 142 -2.68 8.53 18.48
N THR A 143 -2.96 7.92 19.63
CA THR A 143 -2.61 6.52 19.91
C THR A 143 -3.33 5.59 18.94
N ARG A 144 -4.64 5.72 18.80
CA ARG A 144 -5.46 4.94 17.86
C ARG A 144 -4.98 5.19 16.43
N PHE A 145 -4.76 6.44 16.04
CA PHE A 145 -4.33 6.79 14.68
C PHE A 145 -3.03 6.09 14.27
N TYR A 146 -2.00 6.17 15.09
CA TYR A 146 -0.72 5.51 14.79
C TYR A 146 -0.80 3.98 14.92
N SER A 147 -1.65 3.45 15.81
CA SER A 147 -1.91 2.01 15.88
C SER A 147 -2.57 1.49 14.60
N GLU A 148 -3.47 2.25 13.99
CA GLU A 148 -4.14 1.89 12.73
C GLU A 148 -3.16 1.91 11.54
N ILE A 149 -2.24 2.87 11.49
CA ILE A 149 -1.15 2.87 10.50
C ILE A 149 -0.28 1.61 10.68
N HIS A 150 0.11 1.30 11.92
CA HIS A 150 0.90 0.11 12.23
C HIS A 150 0.19 -1.17 11.79
N ASN A 151 -1.07 -1.35 12.21
CA ASN A 151 -1.87 -2.52 11.90
C ASN A 151 -2.00 -2.70 10.37
N SER A 152 -2.19 -1.61 9.65
CA SER A 152 -2.27 -1.62 8.18
C SER A 152 -0.94 -2.05 7.55
N TYR A 153 0.21 -1.56 8.04
CA TYR A 153 1.51 -2.03 7.55
C TYR A 153 1.74 -3.51 7.89
N GLN A 154 1.37 -4.00 9.07
CA GLN A 154 1.49 -5.42 9.40
C GLN A 154 0.60 -6.29 8.50
N ALA A 155 -0.64 -5.87 8.27
CA ALA A 155 -1.55 -6.55 7.35
C ALA A 155 -1.01 -6.54 5.91
N SER A 156 -0.28 -5.50 5.51
CA SER A 156 0.41 -5.46 4.21
C SER A 156 1.52 -6.49 4.11
N LEU A 157 2.18 -6.83 5.21
CA LEU A 157 3.30 -7.79 5.26
C LEU A 157 2.88 -9.22 5.59
N ASP A 158 1.57 -9.48 5.73
CA ASP A 158 1.06 -10.82 6.02
C ASP A 158 1.51 -11.84 4.96
N GLN A 159 1.87 -13.05 5.41
CA GLN A 159 2.40 -14.13 4.59
C GLN A 159 3.66 -13.74 3.79
N PRO A 160 4.75 -13.30 4.45
CA PRO A 160 5.96 -12.82 3.79
C PRO A 160 6.61 -13.86 2.87
N GLU A 161 6.55 -15.15 3.24
CA GLU A 161 7.05 -16.26 2.43
C GLU A 161 6.32 -16.45 1.09
N LYS A 162 5.09 -15.97 0.98
CA LYS A 162 4.34 -15.94 -0.29
C LYS A 162 4.62 -14.65 -1.05
N LEU A 163 4.68 -13.52 -0.35
CA LEU A 163 4.93 -12.20 -0.96
C LEU A 163 6.28 -12.15 -1.68
N VAL A 164 7.33 -12.76 -1.12
CA VAL A 164 8.66 -12.79 -1.75
C VAL A 164 8.67 -13.53 -3.10
N LYS A 165 7.70 -14.43 -3.33
CA LYS A 165 7.59 -15.21 -4.56
C LYS A 165 6.83 -14.48 -5.68
N ILE A 166 6.19 -13.36 -5.37
CA ILE A 166 5.43 -12.57 -6.34
C ILE A 166 6.39 -11.56 -6.97
N PRO A 167 6.73 -11.72 -8.25
CA PRO A 167 7.60 -10.78 -8.92
C PRO A 167 6.88 -9.45 -9.10
N LEU A 168 7.62 -8.38 -8.91
CA LEU A 168 7.08 -7.03 -8.97
C LEU A 168 6.56 -6.66 -10.37
N SER A 169 7.04 -7.34 -11.41
CA SER A 169 6.55 -7.22 -12.79
C SER A 169 5.07 -7.52 -12.96
N ASP A 170 4.49 -8.38 -12.11
CA ASP A 170 3.07 -8.74 -12.16
C ASP A 170 2.16 -7.57 -11.80
N TYR A 171 2.73 -6.53 -11.19
CA TYR A 171 2.05 -5.29 -10.79
C TYR A 171 2.59 -4.08 -11.56
N SER A 172 3.18 -4.27 -12.74
CA SER A 172 3.84 -3.20 -13.50
C SER A 172 2.99 -1.95 -13.74
N ALA A 173 1.66 -2.07 -13.83
CA ALA A 173 0.77 -0.93 -14.02
C ALA A 173 0.87 0.13 -12.90
N ILE A 174 1.08 -0.29 -11.65
CA ILE A 174 1.09 0.62 -10.48
C ILE A 174 2.49 1.06 -10.06
N ILE A 175 3.50 0.64 -10.82
CA ILE A 175 4.89 0.86 -10.45
C ILE A 175 5.49 1.72 -11.55
N GLY A 176 5.68 3.01 -11.24
CA GLY A 176 6.21 4.00 -12.19
C GLY A 176 7.56 3.62 -12.80
N PRO A 177 8.13 4.41 -13.71
CA PRO A 177 9.36 4.07 -14.43
C PRO A 177 10.50 3.61 -13.50
N MET A 178 11.28 2.65 -13.99
CA MET A 178 12.27 1.92 -13.21
C MET A 178 13.36 2.83 -12.65
N ALA A 179 13.28 3.15 -11.35
CA ALA A 179 14.35 3.83 -10.65
C ALA A 179 15.65 3.00 -10.73
N PRO A 180 16.85 3.63 -10.79
CA PRO A 180 18.12 2.92 -11.03
C PRO A 180 18.42 1.75 -10.08
N ALA A 181 17.82 1.71 -8.89
CA ALA A 181 18.01 0.66 -7.88
C ALA A 181 16.87 -0.37 -7.79
N ARG A 182 15.89 -0.35 -8.71
CA ARG A 182 14.70 -1.23 -8.62
C ARG A 182 15.04 -2.72 -8.73
N PHE A 183 16.09 -3.07 -9.46
CA PHE A 183 16.54 -4.46 -9.57
C PHE A 183 16.91 -5.08 -8.20
N LEU A 184 17.19 -4.23 -7.18
CA LEU A 184 17.42 -4.65 -5.80
C LEU A 184 16.13 -4.91 -5.00
N ARG A 185 14.95 -4.73 -5.60
CA ARG A 185 13.63 -4.92 -4.98
C ARG A 185 12.71 -5.69 -5.94
N PRO A 186 13.05 -6.95 -6.28
CA PRO A 186 12.36 -7.70 -7.32
C PRO A 186 10.98 -8.21 -6.92
N SER A 187 10.65 -8.25 -5.63
CA SER A 187 9.40 -8.85 -5.13
C SER A 187 8.41 -7.84 -4.56
N LEU A 188 7.16 -8.26 -4.45
CA LEU A 188 6.12 -7.47 -3.78
C LEU A 188 6.49 -7.23 -2.30
N LEU A 189 7.12 -8.21 -1.64
CA LEU A 189 7.59 -8.07 -0.26
C LEU A 189 8.59 -6.91 -0.12
N ASP A 190 9.51 -6.74 -1.07
CA ASP A 190 10.55 -5.72 -0.99
C ASP A 190 9.95 -4.31 -0.99
N ILE A 191 8.94 -4.07 -1.82
CA ILE A 191 8.27 -2.77 -1.90
C ILE A 191 7.46 -2.49 -0.64
N LEU A 192 6.63 -3.44 -0.20
CA LEU A 192 5.79 -3.27 0.99
C LEU A 192 6.64 -3.09 2.25
N SER A 193 7.71 -3.89 2.39
CA SER A 193 8.65 -3.79 3.52
C SER A 193 9.38 -2.45 3.52
N HIS A 194 9.77 -1.95 2.35
CA HIS A 194 10.44 -0.66 2.25
C HIS A 194 9.51 0.50 2.64
N GLN A 195 8.23 0.44 2.26
CA GLN A 195 7.24 1.44 2.67
C GLN A 195 7.03 1.41 4.19
N ALA A 196 6.81 0.22 4.75
CA ALA A 196 6.66 0.05 6.19
C ALA A 196 7.90 0.53 6.96
N LEU A 197 9.10 0.22 6.47
CA LEU A 197 10.36 0.66 7.07
C LEU A 197 10.49 2.19 7.09
N ASN A 198 10.03 2.89 6.05
CA ASN A 198 10.06 4.35 6.02
C ASN A 198 9.17 4.96 7.12
N PHE A 199 8.02 4.36 7.40
CA PHE A 199 7.18 4.74 8.53
C PHE A 199 7.84 4.44 9.88
N TYR A 200 8.42 3.24 10.07
CA TYR A 200 9.10 2.90 11.32
C TYR A 200 10.35 3.76 11.59
N LYS A 201 10.97 4.34 10.55
CA LYS A 201 12.11 5.25 10.68
C LYS A 201 11.75 6.67 11.08
N SER A 202 10.50 7.13 10.86
CA SER A 202 10.17 8.55 11.04
C SER A 202 9.99 8.98 12.50
N GLY A 203 10.13 8.08 13.48
CA GLY A 203 10.24 8.45 14.89
C GLY A 203 8.93 8.90 15.55
N TYR A 204 7.76 8.60 14.95
CA TYR A 204 6.45 8.89 15.54
C TYR A 204 6.16 8.14 16.86
N PHE A 205 7.02 7.17 17.19
CA PHE A 205 7.05 6.41 18.43
C PHE A 205 7.18 7.29 19.68
N ASN A 206 7.76 8.49 19.59
CA ASN A 206 7.92 9.38 20.76
C ASN A 206 6.61 9.82 21.45
N LEU A 207 5.42 9.49 20.92
CA LEU A 207 4.12 9.86 21.49
C LEU A 207 3.64 8.95 22.63
N THR A 208 4.19 7.73 22.74
CA THR A 208 3.72 6.72 23.71
C THR A 208 4.86 6.09 24.51
N LYS A 209 6.02 6.77 24.61
CA LYS A 209 7.23 6.26 25.27
C LYS A 209 6.92 5.57 26.60
N PRO A 210 7.45 4.36 26.85
CA PRO A 210 7.35 3.76 28.17
C PRO A 210 8.12 4.61 29.17
N LYS A 211 7.76 4.50 30.44
CA LYS A 211 8.54 5.11 31.53
C LYS A 211 9.96 4.53 31.61
N GLU A 212 10.17 3.32 31.09
CA GLU A 212 11.46 2.60 31.07
C GLU A 212 11.72 2.02 29.66
N GLU A 213 12.80 2.45 29.00
CA GLU A 213 13.21 2.05 27.65
C GLU A 213 14.39 1.06 27.70
N PHE A 214 14.43 0.08 26.79
CA PHE A 214 15.63 -0.71 26.55
C PHE A 214 16.60 0.03 25.63
N ILE A 215 17.60 0.67 26.22
CA ILE A 215 18.62 1.43 25.48
C ILE A 215 19.79 0.52 25.09
N ILE A 216 20.17 0.53 23.81
CA ILE A 216 21.40 -0.12 23.35
C ILE A 216 22.60 0.75 23.79
N THR A 217 23.37 0.24 24.73
CA THR A 217 24.61 0.84 25.23
C THR A 217 25.83 0.07 24.72
N LYS A 218 27.02 0.66 24.84
CA LYS A 218 28.29 -0.03 24.51
C LYS A 218 28.47 -1.37 25.25
N GLU A 219 27.87 -1.49 26.44
CA GLU A 219 27.98 -2.65 27.32
C GLU A 219 27.02 -3.79 26.92
N ASN A 220 25.87 -3.47 26.31
CA ASN A 220 24.89 -4.47 25.91
C ASN A 220 24.80 -4.72 24.39
N ALA A 221 25.40 -3.85 23.56
CA ALA A 221 25.32 -3.91 22.09
C ALA A 221 25.96 -5.16 21.47
N PHE A 222 26.97 -5.73 22.13
CA PHE A 222 27.77 -6.85 21.60
C PHE A 222 27.84 -8.02 22.57
N LEU A 223 26.76 -8.28 23.31
CA LEU A 223 26.67 -9.43 24.19
C LEU A 223 26.69 -10.74 23.38
N ASN A 224 27.28 -11.78 23.95
CA ASN A 224 27.26 -13.11 23.34
C ASN A 224 25.82 -13.66 23.31
N THR A 225 25.55 -14.64 22.44
CA THR A 225 24.20 -15.20 22.23
C THR A 225 23.55 -15.70 23.52
N ALA A 226 24.32 -16.34 24.42
CA ALA A 226 23.80 -16.85 25.68
C ALA A 226 23.33 -15.72 26.63
N HIS A 227 23.96 -14.55 26.56
CA HIS A 227 23.56 -13.36 27.32
C HIS A 227 22.42 -12.60 26.62
N LEU A 228 22.43 -12.52 25.29
CA LEU A 228 21.34 -11.92 24.50
C LEU A 228 20.00 -12.61 24.76
N LEU A 229 19.98 -13.94 24.80
CA LEU A 229 18.76 -14.72 25.07
C LEU A 229 18.20 -14.52 26.49
N LYS A 230 19.02 -14.01 27.43
CA LYS A 230 18.63 -13.76 28.83
C LYS A 230 18.22 -12.32 29.09
N LEU A 231 18.44 -11.41 28.14
CA LEU A 231 18.01 -10.02 28.26
C LEU A 231 16.49 -9.97 28.35
N LYS A 232 15.99 -9.49 29.48
CA LYS A 232 14.57 -9.18 29.66
C LYS A 232 14.37 -7.73 29.28
N ARG A 233 13.49 -7.49 28.32
CA ARG A 233 12.98 -6.16 28.04
C ARG A 233 12.01 -5.75 29.16
N PRO A 234 11.97 -4.46 29.56
CA PRO A 234 10.99 -3.94 30.51
C PRO A 234 9.56 -4.33 30.14
N ALA A 235 8.68 -4.44 31.13
CA ALA A 235 7.27 -4.72 30.86
C ALA A 235 6.65 -3.55 30.07
N GLY A 236 6.15 -3.85 28.88
CA GLY A 236 5.68 -2.86 27.91
C GLY A 236 6.60 -2.71 26.70
N ASP A 237 7.91 -2.94 26.89
CA ASP A 237 8.98 -2.72 25.90
C ASP A 237 8.91 -3.71 24.72
N THR A 238 7.90 -3.49 23.90
CA THR A 238 7.58 -4.14 22.63
C THR A 238 8.38 -3.47 21.51
N VAL A 239 8.35 -4.03 20.29
CA VAL A 239 8.99 -3.40 19.13
C VAL A 239 8.49 -1.96 18.89
N PHE A 240 7.34 -1.62 19.46
CA PHE A 240 6.80 -0.26 19.52
C PHE A 240 7.45 0.62 20.57
N GLN A 241 7.94 0.04 21.67
CA GLN A 241 8.40 0.71 22.89
C GLN A 241 9.94 0.85 23.02
N SER A 242 10.76 0.09 22.27
CA SER A 242 12.23 0.21 22.28
C SER A 242 12.81 1.07 21.13
N MET A 243 11.95 1.60 20.26
CA MET A 243 12.22 2.75 19.38
C MET A 243 11.38 3.97 19.82
N MET A 244 10.80 3.87 21.02
CA MET A 244 9.91 4.81 21.68
C MET A 244 10.71 5.43 22.80
#